data_AF-A0A2N6C9L3-F1
#
_entry.id   AF-A0A2N6C9L3-F1
#
_cell.length_a   1.000
_cell.length_b   1.000
_cell.length_c   1.000
_cell.angle_alpha   90.00
_cell.angle_beta   90.00
_cell.angle_gamma   90.00
#
_symmetry.space_group_name_H-M   'P 1'
#
loop_
_entity.id
_entity.type
_entity.pdbx_description
1 polymer ?
#
loop_
_entity_poly.entity_id
_entity_poly.type
_entity_poly.pdbx_seq_one_letter_code
_entity_poly.pdbx_strand_id
1 'polypeptide(L)'
;MALVVEVSELAEHFQWLTEKQSSSLPPDKLAEVQEEIGDVLIYLANLCDKLGIDPLAAAHDKLRKNRLKYPAAKVHGKSDKYTEYK
;
A
#
# COMPACT_ATOMS: atom_id res chain seq x y z
N MET A 1 14.40 8.82 -6.12
CA MET A 1 14.36 7.70 -7.09
C MET A 1 14.30 6.34 -6.40
N ALA A 2 15.07 6.08 -5.32
CA ALA A 2 15.13 4.77 -4.65
C ALA A 2 13.76 4.17 -4.24
N LEU A 3 12.83 4.95 -3.69
CA LEU A 3 11.50 4.44 -3.28
C LEU A 3 10.76 3.67 -4.40
N VAL A 4 10.88 4.07 -5.66
CA VAL A 4 10.20 3.39 -6.77
C VAL A 4 10.86 2.03 -7.08
N VAL A 5 12.16 1.92 -6.85
CA VAL A 5 12.94 0.68 -7.05
C VAL A 5 12.50 -0.36 -6.01
N GLU A 6 12.54 -0.03 -4.72
CA GLU A 6 12.14 -0.97 -3.65
C GLU A 6 10.66 -1.40 -3.77
N VAL A 7 9.78 -0.49 -4.21
CA VAL A 7 8.37 -0.86 -4.48
C VAL A 7 8.27 -1.85 -5.64
N SER A 8 9.15 -1.74 -6.63
CA SER A 8 9.21 -2.69 -7.75
C SER A 8 9.76 -4.03 -7.30
N GLU A 9 10.85 -4.04 -6.52
CA GLU A 9 11.42 -5.25 -5.91
C GLU A 9 10.39 -5.98 -5.04
N LEU A 10 9.68 -5.26 -4.15
CA LEU A 10 8.55 -5.80 -3.39
C LEU A 10 7.48 -6.44 -4.30
N ALA A 11 7.13 -5.78 -5.41
CA ALA A 11 6.12 -6.29 -6.34
C ALA A 11 6.58 -7.56 -7.08
N GLU A 12 7.88 -7.74 -7.33
CA GLU A 12 8.43 -8.92 -8.01
C GLU A 12 8.16 -10.23 -7.26
N HIS A 13 8.02 -10.19 -5.92
CA HIS A 13 7.65 -11.35 -5.11
C HIS A 13 6.26 -11.91 -5.47
N PHE A 14 5.39 -11.08 -6.05
CA PHE A 14 3.99 -11.42 -6.32
C PHE A 14 3.67 -11.56 -7.82
N GLN A 15 4.57 -11.15 -8.72
CA GLN A 15 4.28 -10.97 -10.15
C GLN A 15 3.70 -12.22 -10.87
N TRP A 16 4.06 -13.42 -10.42
CA TRP A 16 3.62 -14.70 -11.01
C TRP A 16 2.66 -15.50 -10.12
N LEU A 17 2.21 -14.91 -9.01
CA LEU A 17 1.32 -15.58 -8.06
C LEU A 17 -0.15 -15.32 -8.38
N THR A 18 -0.97 -16.34 -8.22
CA THR A 18 -2.43 -16.17 -8.09
C THR A 18 -2.76 -15.51 -6.75
N GLU A 19 -3.96 -14.92 -6.64
CA GLU A 19 -4.45 -14.33 -5.39
C GLU A 19 -4.32 -15.30 -4.20
N LYS A 20 -4.73 -16.56 -4.37
CA LYS A 20 -4.64 -17.58 -3.32
C LYS A 20 -3.19 -17.89 -2.92
N GLN A 21 -2.25 -17.88 -3.88
CA GLN A 21 -0.83 -18.10 -3.58
C GLN A 21 -0.23 -16.89 -2.86
N SER A 22 -0.62 -15.67 -3.24
CA SER A 22 -0.12 -14.43 -2.62
C SER A 22 -0.48 -14.30 -1.14
N SER A 23 -1.58 -14.91 -0.70
CA SER A 23 -2.00 -14.92 0.71
C SER A 23 -1.34 -16.00 1.57
N SER A 24 -0.51 -16.86 0.99
CA SER A 24 0.07 -18.02 1.69
C SER A 24 1.50 -18.29 1.21
N LEU A 25 2.35 -17.29 1.37
CA LEU A 25 3.78 -17.38 1.05
C LEU A 25 4.49 -18.38 2.00
N PRO A 26 5.45 -19.17 1.48
CA PRO A 26 6.32 -19.97 2.33
C PRO A 26 7.21 -19.06 3.20
N PRO A 27 7.70 -19.55 4.36
CA PRO A 27 8.45 -18.73 5.32
C PRO A 27 9.65 -17.97 4.71
N ASP A 28 10.42 -18.62 3.84
CA ASP A 28 11.59 -17.98 3.21
C ASP A 28 11.18 -16.80 2.32
N LYS A 29 10.10 -16.97 1.53
CA LYS A 29 9.59 -15.90 0.66
C LYS A 29 8.97 -14.76 1.46
N LEU A 30 8.35 -15.07 2.60
CA LEU A 30 7.81 -14.08 3.51
C LEU A 30 8.93 -13.24 4.16
N ALA A 31 10.07 -13.86 4.47
CA ALA A 31 11.24 -13.16 4.99
C ALA A 31 11.77 -12.15 3.96
N GLU A 32 11.92 -12.53 2.69
CA GLU A 32 12.32 -11.60 1.63
C GLU A 32 11.32 -10.44 1.48
N VAL A 33 10.01 -10.74 1.44
CA VAL A 33 8.96 -9.69 1.38
C VAL A 33 9.04 -8.74 2.58
N GLN A 34 9.42 -9.23 3.76
CA GLN A 34 9.59 -8.40 4.94
C GLN A 34 10.77 -7.43 4.79
N GLU A 35 11.87 -7.85 4.16
CA GLU A 35 13.02 -6.99 3.88
C GLU A 35 12.61 -5.84 2.94
N GLU A 36 11.96 -6.17 1.82
CA GLU A 36 11.50 -5.18 0.83
C GLU A 36 10.45 -4.20 1.41
N ILE A 37 9.56 -4.67 2.28
CA ILE A 37 8.64 -3.78 3.04
C ILE A 37 9.43 -2.80 3.91
N GLY A 38 10.52 -3.27 4.52
CA GLY A 38 11.43 -2.45 5.30
C GLY A 38 12.06 -1.34 4.47
N ASP A 39 12.59 -1.67 3.29
CA ASP A 39 13.25 -0.70 2.41
C ASP A 39 12.25 0.35 1.89
N VAL A 40 11.06 -0.07 1.47
CA VAL A 40 9.97 0.85 1.11
C VAL A 40 9.67 1.81 2.27
N LEU A 41 9.57 1.31 3.50
CA LEU A 41 9.29 2.12 4.67
C LEU A 41 10.42 3.10 4.97
N ILE A 42 11.68 2.67 4.87
CA ILE A 42 12.87 3.50 5.12
C ILE A 42 12.89 4.69 4.14
N TYR A 43 12.72 4.43 2.84
CA TYR A 43 12.75 5.52 1.86
C TYR A 43 11.53 6.42 1.92
N LEU A 44 10.35 5.89 2.25
CA LEU A 44 9.16 6.71 2.48
C LEU A 44 9.35 7.61 3.70
N ALA A 45 9.88 7.08 4.81
CA ALA A 45 10.15 7.86 6.01
C ALA A 45 11.18 8.96 5.76
N ASN A 46 12.26 8.66 5.03
CA ASN A 46 13.26 9.65 4.64
C ASN A 46 12.66 10.74 3.73
N LEU A 47 11.81 10.38 2.77
CA LEU A 47 11.11 11.35 1.93
C LEU A 47 10.19 12.27 2.76
N CYS A 48 9.46 11.70 3.72
CA CYS A 48 8.61 12.46 4.64
C CYS A 48 9.43 13.44 5.48
N ASP A 49 10.56 13.02 6.05
CA ASP A 49 11.48 13.88 6.80
C ASP A 49 11.97 15.07 5.94
N LYS A 50 12.44 14.80 4.72
CA LYS A 50 12.91 15.84 3.79
C LYS A 50 11.84 16.84 3.39
N LEU A 51 10.57 16.44 3.38
CA LEU A 51 9.45 17.30 3.01
C LEU A 51 8.73 17.91 4.22
N GLY A 52 9.13 17.57 5.45
CA GLY A 52 8.43 18.01 6.67
C GLY A 52 7.00 17.46 6.77
N ILE A 53 6.76 16.26 6.26
CA ILE A 53 5.45 15.60 6.27
C ILE A 53 5.40 14.58 7.41
N ASP A 54 4.40 14.67 8.28
CA ASP A 54 4.05 13.57 9.19
C ASP A 54 3.26 12.49 8.41
N PRO A 55 3.83 11.29 8.20
CA PRO A 55 3.18 10.24 7.43
C PRO A 55 1.91 9.70 8.11
N LEU A 56 1.84 9.69 9.45
CA LEU A 56 0.69 9.20 10.19
C LEU A 56 -0.48 10.20 10.10
N ALA A 57 -0.18 11.49 10.25
CA ALA A 57 -1.18 12.54 10.05
C ALA A 57 -1.71 12.53 8.60
N ALA A 58 -0.82 12.40 7.61
CA ALA A 58 -1.19 12.31 6.20
C ALA A 58 -2.10 11.09 5.92
N ALA A 59 -1.79 9.93 6.51
CA ALA A 59 -2.59 8.71 6.38
C ALA A 59 -3.98 8.88 7.02
N HIS A 60 -4.07 9.43 8.23
CA HIS A 60 -5.35 9.71 8.90
C HIS A 60 -6.22 10.69 8.10
N ASP A 61 -5.63 11.75 7.55
CA ASP A 61 -6.31 12.70 6.68
C ASP A 61 -6.85 12.04 5.42
N LYS A 62 -6.05 11.15 4.82
CA LYS A 62 -6.45 10.39 3.65
C LYS A 62 -7.61 9.45 3.97
N LEU A 63 -7.58 8.74 5.10
CA LEU A 63 -8.68 7.88 5.54
C LEU A 63 -9.98 8.65 5.73
N ARG A 64 -9.92 9.85 6.33
CA ARG A 64 -11.10 10.74 6.47
C ARG A 64 -11.68 11.13 5.11
N LYS A 65 -10.82 11.55 4.18
CA LYS A 65 -11.21 11.89 2.80
C LYS A 65 -11.79 10.67 2.07
N ASN A 66 -11.22 9.48 2.27
CA ASN A 66 -11.71 8.25 1.67
C ASN A 66 -13.11 7.87 2.20
N ARG A 67 -13.39 8.02 3.49
CA ARG A 67 -14.74 7.77 4.04
C ARG A 67 -15.82 8.65 3.42
N LEU A 68 -15.50 9.90 3.09
CA LEU A 68 -16.42 10.81 2.40
C LEU A 68 -16.62 10.39 0.93
N LYS A 69 -15.56 9.91 0.27
CA LYS A 69 -15.61 9.45 -1.12
C LYS A 69 -16.29 8.08 -1.28
N TYR A 70 -16.17 7.21 -0.29
CA TYR A 70 -16.69 5.85 -0.30
C TYR A 70 -17.55 5.59 0.94
N PRO A 71 -18.78 6.13 1.00
CA PRO A 71 -19.66 5.89 2.13
C PRO A 71 -20.05 4.41 2.22
N ALA A 72 -19.89 3.78 3.38
CA ALA A 72 -20.16 2.34 3.57
C ALA A 72 -21.61 1.94 3.19
N ALA A 73 -22.57 2.85 3.36
CA ALA A 73 -23.96 2.64 2.97
C ALA A 73 -24.18 2.59 1.43
N LYS A 74 -23.25 3.13 0.64
CA LYS A 74 -23.32 3.17 -0.83
C LYS A 74 -22.31 2.24 -1.50
N VAL A 75 -21.23 1.92 -0.79
CA VAL A 75 -20.07 1.23 -1.34
C VAL A 75 -19.77 0.01 -0.49
N HIS A 76 -20.36 -1.12 -0.87
CA HIS A 76 -20.14 -2.42 -0.21
C HIS A 76 -19.87 -3.50 -1.26
N GLY A 77 -18.77 -4.23 -1.11
CA GLY A 77 -18.42 -5.37 -1.96
C GLY A 77 -17.97 -5.06 -3.39
N LYS A 78 -17.67 -3.78 -3.72
CA LYS A 78 -17.19 -3.35 -5.03
C LYS A 78 -16.01 -2.39 -4.90
N SER A 79 -15.07 -2.44 -5.86
CA SER A 79 -13.86 -1.60 -5.91
C SER A 79 -13.96 -0.46 -6.95
N ASP A 80 -15.16 -0.21 -7.47
CA ASP A 80 -15.45 0.86 -8.43
C ASP A 80 -14.95 2.22 -7.92
N LYS A 81 -14.67 3.15 -8.84
CA LYS A 81 -14.21 4.48 -8.44
C LYS A 81 -15.37 5.26 -7.80
N TYR A 82 -15.08 6.18 -6.88
CA TYR A 82 -16.13 6.98 -6.20
C TYR A 82 -17.07 7.75 -7.14
N THR A 83 -16.63 7.99 -8.38
CA THR A 83 -17.41 8.60 -9.46
C THR A 83 -18.49 7.69 -10.06
N GLU A 84 -18.49 6.40 -9.72
CA GLU A 84 -19.35 5.37 -10.30
C GLU A 84 -20.49 4.94 -9.36
N TYR A 85 -20.47 5.36 -8.09
CA TYR A 85 -21.55 5.10 -7.12
C TYR A 85 -22.60 6.23 -7.16
N LYS A 86 -23.86 5.88 -7.50
CA LYS A 86 -25.02 6.78 -7.44
C LYS A 86 -25.57 6.90 -6.01
#